data_AF-A0A1V1NUE3-F1
#
_entry.id   AF-A0A1V1NUE3-F1
#
_cell.length_a   1.000
_cell.length_b   1.000
_cell.length_c   1.000
_cell.angle_alpha   90.00
_cell.angle_beta   90.00
_cell.angle_gamma   90.00
#
_symmetry.space_group_name_H-M   'P 1'
#
loop_
_entity.id
_entity.type
_entity.pdbx_description
1 polymer ?
#
loop_
_entity_poly.entity_id
_entity_poly.type
_entity_poly.pdbx_seq_one_letter_code
_entity_poly.pdbx_strand_id
1 'polypeptide(L)'
;MYPLFARASDLEGQIHVWANLIKPDVVIPETSSDFITPVIDSERIPLNQTTEPDHFQGEYDFQCNGTYLITFFVQDNMGDIVSEEIQINVQNGIDCLAAMNNDFTIDLSDAIILLNVCSRMDQSFTITVSGKDVNHDGDLGLEEVIYVMQKIAKMQD
;
A
#
# COMPACT_ATOMS: atom_id res chain seq x y z
N MET A 1 -8.19 -9.62 -8.60
CA MET A 1 -8.98 -8.38 -8.64
C MET A 1 -10.26 -8.55 -7.86
N TYR A 2 -10.48 -7.64 -6.91
CA TYR A 2 -11.61 -7.64 -5.98
C TYR A 2 -12.39 -6.33 -6.15
N PRO A 3 -13.73 -6.39 -6.09
CA PRO A 3 -14.54 -5.19 -6.24
C PRO A 3 -14.50 -4.35 -4.97
N LEU A 4 -14.39 -3.03 -5.14
CA LEU A 4 -14.62 -2.02 -4.12
C LEU A 4 -15.99 -1.40 -4.36
N PHE A 5 -16.85 -1.42 -3.35
CA PHE A 5 -18.21 -0.88 -3.45
C PHE A 5 -18.37 0.31 -2.50
N ALA A 6 -18.93 1.39 -3.04
CA ALA A 6 -19.37 2.53 -2.25
C ALA A 6 -20.83 2.84 -2.59
N ARG A 7 -21.59 3.20 -1.57
CA ARG A 7 -22.95 3.71 -1.74
C ARG A 7 -23.00 5.14 -1.22
N ALA A 8 -23.46 6.05 -2.07
CA ALA A 8 -23.57 7.46 -1.72
C ALA A 8 -24.92 7.98 -2.19
N SER A 9 -25.69 8.54 -1.26
CA SER A 9 -27.03 9.08 -1.50
C SER A 9 -27.04 10.58 -1.28
N ASP A 10 -28.13 11.23 -1.71
CA ASP A 10 -28.32 12.68 -1.57
C ASP A 10 -27.26 13.48 -2.35
N LEU A 11 -27.02 13.05 -3.58
CA LEU A 11 -25.98 13.58 -4.44
C LEU A 11 -26.54 14.68 -5.34
N GLU A 12 -25.98 15.89 -5.21
CA GLU A 12 -26.33 17.03 -6.08
C GLU A 12 -25.36 17.15 -7.25
N GLY A 13 -25.89 17.04 -8.47
CA GLY A 13 -25.14 17.32 -9.70
C GLY A 13 -24.11 16.27 -10.11
N GLN A 14 -23.01 16.72 -10.73
CA GLN A 14 -21.93 15.83 -11.16
C GLN A 14 -21.07 15.45 -9.95
N ILE A 15 -20.86 14.14 -9.80
CA ILE A 15 -20.17 13.54 -8.67
C ILE A 15 -18.88 12.88 -9.09
N HIS A 16 -17.90 12.93 -8.19
CA HIS A 16 -16.67 12.17 -8.30
C HIS A 16 -16.54 11.26 -7.09
N VAL A 17 -16.40 9.96 -7.35
CA VAL A 17 -16.27 8.95 -6.30
C VAL A 17 -14.95 8.21 -6.52
N TRP A 18 -14.14 8.09 -5.47
CA TRP A 18 -12.88 7.37 -5.53
C TRP A 18 -12.53 6.78 -4.17
N ALA A 19 -11.63 5.79 -4.15
CA ALA A 19 -10.99 5.30 -2.95
C ALA A 19 -9.51 5.66 -2.97
N ASN A 20 -8.96 6.08 -1.84
CA ASN A 20 -7.52 6.06 -1.61
C ASN A 20 -7.17 4.80 -0.82
N LEU A 21 -6.10 4.14 -1.21
CA LEU A 21 -5.66 2.89 -0.61
C LEU A 21 -4.20 3.00 -0.17
N ILE A 22 -3.96 2.68 1.10
CA ILE A 22 -2.63 2.58 1.70
C ILE A 22 -2.34 1.10 1.91
N LYS A 23 -1.21 0.65 1.35
CA LYS A 23 -0.78 -0.75 1.41
C LYS A 23 -0.19 -1.10 2.79
N PRO A 24 -0.14 -2.39 3.15
CA PRO A 24 0.40 -2.82 4.43
C PRO A 24 1.90 -2.53 4.62
N ASP A 25 2.65 -2.35 3.54
CA ASP A 25 4.09 -2.06 3.53
C ASP A 25 4.41 -0.56 3.54
N VAL A 26 3.45 0.30 3.92
CA VAL A 26 3.69 1.74 4.09
C VAL A 26 3.70 2.06 5.58
N VAL A 27 4.82 2.60 6.08
CA VAL A 27 4.90 3.11 7.46
C VAL A 27 4.32 4.51 7.51
N ILE A 28 3.30 4.70 8.34
CA ILE A 28 2.76 6.02 8.65
C ILE A 28 3.66 6.66 9.71
N PRO A 29 4.32 7.79 9.43
CA PRO A 29 5.19 8.42 10.41
C PRO A 29 4.40 8.93 11.61
N GLU A 30 4.93 8.72 12.81
CA GLU A 30 4.35 9.31 14.02
C GLU A 30 4.56 10.83 14.03
N THR A 31 3.54 11.57 14.45
CA THR A 31 3.41 13.04 14.40
C THR A 31 4.45 13.83 15.22
N SER A 32 5.55 13.23 15.68
CA SER A 32 6.53 13.87 16.59
C SER A 32 7.67 14.62 15.89
N SER A 33 7.70 14.64 14.55
CA SER A 33 8.67 15.43 13.78
C SER A 33 8.01 16.70 13.23
N ASP A 34 8.02 17.77 14.02
CA ASP A 34 7.31 19.05 13.81
C ASP A 34 7.58 19.81 12.48
N PHE A 35 8.37 19.27 11.56
CA PHE A 35 8.73 19.94 10.30
C PHE A 35 8.78 19.04 9.06
N ILE A 36 8.36 17.78 9.16
CA ILE A 36 8.29 16.87 7.99
C ILE A 36 6.81 16.66 7.64
N THR A 37 6.38 17.12 6.47
CA THR A 37 5.08 16.71 5.93
C THR A 37 5.16 15.22 5.60
N PRO A 38 4.34 14.37 6.23
CA PRO A 38 4.35 12.95 5.93
C PRO A 38 3.89 12.76 4.48
N VAL A 39 4.76 12.18 3.64
CA VAL A 39 4.38 11.74 2.31
C VAL A 39 3.83 10.34 2.45
N ILE A 40 2.50 10.22 2.37
CA ILE A 40 1.82 8.93 2.37
C ILE A 40 1.66 8.53 0.90
N ASP A 41 2.29 7.41 0.53
CA ASP A 41 2.07 6.79 -0.78
C ASP A 41 0.71 6.10 -0.78
N SER A 42 -0.31 6.82 -1.26
CA SER A 42 -1.68 6.31 -1.40
C SER A 42 -2.06 6.18 -2.86
N GLU A 43 -2.61 5.03 -3.23
CA GLU A 43 -3.10 4.78 -4.58
C GLU A 43 -4.56 5.24 -4.73
N ARG A 44 -4.85 6.03 -5.76
CA ARG A 44 -6.21 6.52 -6.04
C ARG A 44 -6.92 5.59 -7.03
N ILE A 45 -8.01 4.97 -6.59
CA ILE A 45 -8.85 4.08 -7.38
C ILE A 45 -10.16 4.79 -7.74
N PRO A 46 -10.44 5.05 -9.04
CA PRO A 46 -11.71 5.63 -9.45
C PRO A 46 -12.85 4.63 -9.25
N LEU A 47 -13.99 5.11 -8.74
CA LEU A 47 -15.21 4.33 -8.57
C LEU A 47 -16.26 4.85 -9.57
N ASN A 48 -16.68 4.00 -10.50
CA ASN A 48 -17.64 4.36 -11.54
C ASN A 48 -19.05 4.01 -11.08
N GLN A 49 -20.03 4.84 -11.44
CA GLN A 49 -21.43 4.54 -11.19
C GLN A 49 -21.84 3.24 -11.91
N THR A 50 -22.52 2.37 -11.19
CA THR A 50 -23.08 1.12 -11.72
C THR A 50 -24.41 1.37 -12.43
N THR A 51 -25.13 0.31 -12.79
CA THR A 51 -26.50 0.42 -13.32
C THR A 51 -27.51 0.90 -12.27
N GLU A 52 -27.21 0.74 -10.99
CA GLU A 52 -28.04 1.24 -9.91
C GLU A 52 -27.65 2.69 -9.59
N PRO A 53 -28.63 3.61 -9.43
CA PRO A 53 -28.34 4.92 -8.88
C PRO A 53 -27.70 4.75 -7.49
N ASP A 54 -26.81 5.68 -7.13
CA ASP A 54 -26.14 5.73 -5.83
C ASP A 54 -25.11 4.62 -5.55
N HIS A 55 -24.88 3.70 -6.48
CA HIS A 55 -23.92 2.60 -6.31
C HIS A 55 -22.71 2.81 -7.22
N PHE A 56 -21.52 2.78 -6.62
CA PHE A 56 -20.25 2.99 -7.29
C PHE A 56 -19.34 1.78 -7.10
N GLN A 57 -18.63 1.43 -8.15
CA GLN A 57 -17.74 0.28 -8.17
C GLN A 57 -16.40 0.62 -8.82
N GLY A 58 -15.34 0.09 -8.22
CA GLY A 58 -14.01 0.01 -8.79
C GLY A 58 -13.39 -1.34 -8.44
N GLU A 59 -12.15 -1.54 -8.85
CA GLU A 59 -11.46 -2.81 -8.65
C GLU A 59 -10.05 -2.57 -8.15
N TYR A 60 -9.61 -3.45 -7.25
CA TYR A 60 -8.24 -3.46 -6.75
C TYR A 60 -7.70 -4.88 -6.66
N ASP A 61 -6.39 -5.06 -6.85
CA ASP A 61 -5.76 -6.36 -6.68
C ASP A 61 -4.98 -6.42 -5.36
N PHE A 62 -5.62 -6.99 -4.34
CA PHE A 62 -5.02 -7.18 -3.02
C PHE A 62 -4.01 -8.34 -3.05
N GLN A 63 -2.75 -8.01 -3.32
CA GLN A 63 -1.69 -9.00 -3.46
C GLN A 63 -0.86 -9.20 -2.19
N CYS A 64 -0.66 -8.14 -1.41
CA CYS A 64 0.14 -8.17 -0.19
C CYS A 64 -0.68 -8.64 1.02
N ASN A 65 -0.06 -9.44 1.89
CA ASN A 65 -0.55 -9.71 3.24
C ASN A 65 -0.51 -8.47 4.11
N GLY A 66 -1.45 -8.40 5.06
CA GLY A 66 -1.50 -7.37 6.08
C GLY A 66 -2.74 -6.50 5.98
N THR A 67 -2.69 -5.35 6.66
CA THR A 67 -3.85 -4.45 6.79
C THR A 67 -3.75 -3.33 5.77
N TYR A 68 -4.75 -3.26 4.89
CA TYR A 68 -4.96 -2.13 3.99
C TYR A 68 -5.86 -1.12 4.68
N LEU A 69 -5.49 0.16 4.59
CA LEU A 69 -6.36 1.26 4.96
C LEU A 69 -6.98 1.83 3.68
N ILE A 70 -8.31 1.85 3.63
CA ILE A 70 -9.05 2.30 2.45
C ILE A 70 -9.96 3.45 2.88
N THR A 71 -9.78 4.61 2.27
CA THR A 71 -10.62 5.79 2.50
C THR A 71 -11.41 6.06 1.24
N PHE A 72 -12.73 5.90 1.31
CA PHE A 72 -13.66 6.27 0.25
C PHE A 72 -13.94 7.76 0.32
N PHE A 73 -14.06 8.39 -0.84
CA PHE A 73 -14.38 9.80 -0.99
C PHE A 73 -15.49 9.99 -2.00
N VAL A 74 -16.39 10.92 -1.68
CA VAL A 74 -17.42 11.42 -2.57
C VAL A 74 -17.27 12.93 -2.61
N GLN A 75 -17.16 13.48 -3.81
CA GLN A 75 -17.17 14.91 -4.05
C GLN A 75 -18.37 15.27 -4.90
N ASP A 76 -19.15 16.26 -4.46
CA ASP A 76 -20.26 16.81 -5.22
C ASP A 76 -19.80 17.88 -6.24
N ASN A 77 -20.75 18.53 -6.91
CA ASN A 77 -20.46 19.58 -7.89
C ASN A 77 -20.11 20.94 -7.26
N MET A 78 -20.38 21.14 -5.98
CA MET A 78 -20.04 22.33 -5.20
C MET A 78 -18.62 22.23 -4.62
N GLY A 79 -18.05 21.02 -4.64
CA GLY A 79 -16.72 20.71 -4.16
C GLY A 79 -16.70 20.18 -2.72
N ASP A 80 -17.86 19.94 -2.11
CA ASP A 80 -17.95 19.35 -0.78
C ASP A 80 -17.52 17.89 -0.83
N ILE A 81 -16.68 17.49 0.13
CA ILE A 81 -16.10 16.15 0.19
C ILE A 81 -16.54 15.47 1.47
N VAL A 82 -17.10 14.27 1.32
CA VAL A 82 -17.36 13.34 2.43
C VAL A 82 -16.45 12.13 2.28
N SER A 83 -15.99 11.59 3.40
CA SER A 83 -15.12 10.42 3.43
C SER A 83 -15.52 9.39 4.47
N GLU A 84 -15.26 8.11 4.16
CA GLU A 84 -15.41 6.99 5.08
C GLU A 84 -14.19 6.08 4.99
N GLU A 85 -13.67 5.64 6.14
CA GLU A 85 -12.47 4.81 6.21
C GLU A 85 -12.80 3.41 6.71
N ILE A 86 -12.20 2.40 6.07
CA ILE A 86 -12.28 1.01 6.48
C ILE A 86 -10.89 0.36 6.49
N GLN A 87 -10.79 -0.73 7.24
CA GLN A 87 -9.60 -1.59 7.26
C GLN A 87 -9.94 -2.98 6.73
N ILE A 88 -9.10 -3.49 5.85
CA ILE A 88 -9.19 -4.86 5.33
C ILE A 88 -7.91 -5.60 5.68
N ASN A 89 -8.04 -6.75 6.34
CA ASN A 89 -6.93 -7.65 6.58
C ASN A 89 -6.89 -8.74 5.52
N VAL A 90 -5.81 -8.78 4.74
CA VAL A 90 -5.58 -9.77 3.70
C VAL A 90 -4.67 -10.86 4.25
N GLN A 91 -5.11 -12.11 4.09
CA GLN A 91 -4.38 -13.31 4.50
C GLN A 91 -4.11 -14.19 3.27
N ASN A 92 -3.01 -14.95 3.32
CA ASN A 92 -2.56 -15.85 2.25
C ASN A 92 -2.18 -15.15 0.92
N GLY A 93 -1.93 -13.84 0.95
CA GLY A 93 -1.22 -13.10 -0.09
C GLY A 93 0.30 -13.24 0.04
N ILE A 94 1.02 -12.39 -0.68
CA ILE A 94 2.48 -12.29 -0.68
C ILE A 94 2.94 -11.45 0.50
N ASP A 95 4.05 -11.85 1.12
CA ASP A 95 4.72 -11.02 2.12
C ASP A 95 5.47 -9.89 1.41
N CYS A 96 4.76 -8.80 1.09
CA CYS A 96 5.34 -7.70 0.34
C CYS A 96 6.45 -6.99 1.11
N LEU A 97 6.58 -7.17 2.43
CA LEU A 97 7.74 -6.67 3.18
C LEU A 97 9.05 -7.32 2.67
N ALA A 98 8.98 -8.54 2.13
CA ALA A 98 10.13 -9.28 1.61
C ALA A 98 10.36 -9.11 0.08
N ALA A 99 9.39 -8.55 -0.66
CA ALA A 99 9.51 -8.29 -2.10
C ALA A 99 10.09 -6.89 -2.35
N MET A 100 11.34 -6.83 -2.82
CA MET A 100 12.17 -5.61 -2.88
C MET A 100 12.11 -4.91 -4.24
N ASN A 101 11.76 -5.65 -5.29
CA ASN A 101 11.66 -5.14 -6.66
C ASN A 101 10.21 -4.90 -7.12
N ASN A 102 9.23 -5.05 -6.22
CA ASN A 102 7.79 -4.95 -6.51
C ASN A 102 7.29 -5.88 -7.65
N ASP A 103 7.96 -7.03 -7.88
CA ASP A 103 7.52 -8.03 -8.86
C ASP A 103 6.52 -9.06 -8.29
N PHE A 104 6.14 -8.88 -7.03
CA PHE A 104 5.20 -9.75 -6.31
C PHE A 104 5.68 -11.18 -6.14
N THR A 105 7.00 -11.40 -6.18
CA THR A 105 7.64 -12.65 -5.82
C THR A 105 8.64 -12.42 -4.69
N ILE A 106 9.03 -13.50 -4.00
CA ILE A 106 10.06 -13.47 -2.96
C ILE A 106 11.12 -14.47 -3.39
N ASP A 107 12.23 -13.98 -3.94
CA ASP A 107 13.30 -14.82 -4.46
C ASP A 107 14.71 -14.24 -4.18
N LEU A 108 15.74 -14.90 -4.71
CA LEU A 108 17.13 -14.49 -4.46
C LEU A 108 17.45 -13.10 -5.02
N SER A 109 16.69 -12.61 -6.00
CA SER A 109 16.84 -11.26 -6.55
C SER A 109 16.56 -10.21 -5.47
N ASP A 110 15.55 -10.42 -4.62
CA ASP A 110 15.23 -9.54 -3.50
C ASP A 110 16.38 -9.45 -2.49
N ALA A 111 16.98 -10.61 -2.15
CA ALA A 111 18.13 -10.67 -1.25
C ALA A 111 19.37 -9.99 -1.86
N ILE A 112 19.60 -10.14 -3.17
CA ILE A 112 20.71 -9.49 -3.88
C ILE A 112 20.52 -7.97 -3.91
N ILE A 113 19.29 -7.49 -4.10
CA ILE A 113 18.97 -6.06 -4.06
C ILE A 113 19.37 -5.46 -2.70
N LEU A 114 18.95 -6.08 -1.61
CA LEU A 114 19.34 -5.63 -0.26
C LEU A 114 20.85 -5.71 -0.01
N LEU A 115 21.54 -6.75 -0.51
CA LEU A 115 23.01 -6.83 -0.41
C LEU A 115 23.71 -5.72 -1.20
N ASN A 116 23.18 -5.33 -2.36
CA ASN A 116 23.67 -4.18 -3.11
C ASN A 116 23.45 -2.87 -2.34
N VAL A 117 22.33 -2.75 -1.64
CA VAL A 117 22.05 -1.63 -0.73
C VAL A 117 23.08 -1.57 0.40
N CYS A 118 23.26 -2.67 1.11
CA CYS A 118 24.22 -2.80 2.21
C CYS A 118 25.66 -2.50 1.79
N SER A 119 26.04 -2.93 0.58
CA SER A 119 27.40 -2.75 0.05
C SER A 119 27.65 -1.40 -0.63
N ARG A 120 26.63 -0.54 -0.73
CA ARG A 120 26.68 0.75 -1.44
C ARG A 120 27.14 0.60 -2.90
N MET A 121 26.84 -0.55 -3.51
CA MET A 121 27.01 -0.74 -4.94
C MET A 121 25.92 0.02 -5.69
N ASP A 122 26.18 0.33 -6.97
CA ASP A 122 25.33 1.21 -7.77
C ASP A 122 23.87 0.70 -7.80
N GLN A 123 22.97 1.45 -7.17
CA GLN A 123 21.55 1.09 -7.06
C GLN A 123 20.79 1.76 -8.20
N SER A 124 20.72 1.10 -9.35
CA SER A 124 19.79 1.53 -10.43
C SER A 124 18.32 1.34 -10.05
N PHE A 125 18.03 0.75 -8.88
CA PHE A 125 16.69 0.50 -8.36
C PHE A 125 16.33 1.54 -7.31
N THR A 126 15.16 2.15 -7.46
CA THR A 126 14.56 2.95 -6.39
C THR A 126 13.84 2.01 -5.45
N ILE A 127 14.36 1.86 -4.23
CA ILE A 127 13.70 1.10 -3.16
C ILE A 127 13.08 2.11 -2.22
N THR A 128 11.79 1.95 -1.96
CA THR A 128 11.13 2.68 -0.88
C THR A 128 11.54 2.01 0.44
N VAL A 129 12.35 2.68 1.24
CA VAL A 129 12.79 2.19 2.56
C VAL A 129 11.59 2.06 3.52
N SER A 130 10.61 2.97 3.40
CA SER A 130 9.40 2.95 4.21
C SER A 130 8.66 1.63 4.06
N GLY A 131 8.55 0.91 5.17
CA GLY A 131 7.91 -0.41 5.31
C GLY A 131 8.63 -1.58 4.66
N LYS A 132 9.91 -1.44 4.29
CA LYS A 132 10.81 -2.57 4.02
C LYS A 132 11.81 -2.81 5.14
N ASP A 133 12.05 -1.80 5.98
CA ASP A 133 12.75 -1.91 7.25
C ASP A 133 11.93 -2.80 8.20
N VAL A 134 12.42 -4.02 8.47
CA VAL A 134 11.68 -5.02 9.25
C VAL A 134 11.95 -4.90 10.75
N ASN A 135 13.08 -4.28 11.13
CA ASN A 135 13.49 -4.15 12.53
C ASN A 135 13.21 -2.74 13.09
N HIS A 136 12.73 -1.82 12.26
CA HIS A 136 12.42 -0.42 12.56
C HIS A 136 13.63 0.38 13.05
N ASP A 137 14.84 0.09 12.55
CA ASP A 137 16.06 0.83 12.88
C ASP A 137 16.31 2.06 11.99
N GLY A 138 15.51 2.21 10.93
CA GLY A 138 15.56 3.32 9.98
C GLY A 138 16.48 3.07 8.77
N ASP A 139 17.16 1.94 8.70
CA ASP A 139 18.07 1.56 7.62
C ASP A 139 17.62 0.24 6.93
N LEU A 140 18.18 -0.05 5.76
CA LEU A 140 18.08 -1.37 5.12
C LEU A 140 19.44 -2.07 5.27
N GLY A 141 19.48 -3.07 6.14
CA GLY A 141 20.69 -3.76 6.60
C GLY A 141 20.70 -5.26 6.32
N LEU A 142 21.59 -5.97 7.03
CA LEU A 142 21.69 -7.43 6.92
C LEU A 142 20.49 -8.13 7.55
N GLU A 143 19.78 -7.43 8.42
CA GLU A 143 18.56 -7.85 9.09
C GLU A 143 17.46 -8.11 8.07
N GLU A 144 17.22 -7.18 7.14
CA GLU A 144 16.29 -7.34 6.03
C GLU A 144 16.76 -8.46 5.08
N VAL A 145 18.07 -8.56 4.83
CA VAL A 145 18.64 -9.64 4.00
C VAL A 145 18.32 -11.01 4.62
N ILE A 146 18.55 -11.16 5.92
CA ILE A 146 18.27 -12.39 6.66
C ILE A 146 16.77 -12.69 6.63
N TYR A 147 15.92 -11.68 6.84
CA TYR A 147 14.47 -11.83 6.78
C TYR A 147 14.01 -12.36 5.42
N VAL A 148 14.45 -11.76 4.32
CA VAL A 148 14.14 -12.24 2.95
C VAL A 148 14.65 -13.67 2.75
N MET A 149 15.89 -13.97 3.15
CA MET A 149 16.44 -15.34 3.03
C MET A 149 15.64 -16.37 3.83
N GLN A 150 15.14 -16.02 5.02
CA GLN A 150 14.28 -16.88 5.83
C GLN A 150 12.96 -17.18 5.13
N LYS A 151 12.36 -16.18 4.45
CA LYS A 151 11.14 -16.35 3.65
C LYS A 151 11.37 -17.25 2.45
N ILE A 152 12.47 -17.05 1.70
CA ILE A 152 12.87 -17.93 0.59
C ILE A 152 13.05 -19.37 1.06
N ALA A 153 13.69 -19.56 2.22
CA ALA A 153 13.95 -20.87 2.81
C ALA A 153 12.71 -21.50 3.46
N LYS A 154 11.56 -20.80 3.49
CA LYS A 154 10.32 -21.22 4.18
C LYS A 154 10.54 -21.54 5.66
N MET A 155 11.42 -20.77 6.30
CA MET A 155 11.77 -20.94 7.71
C MET A 155 10.84 -20.15 8.64
N GLN A 156 9.98 -19.28 8.08
CA GLN A 156 8.95 -18.54 8.79
C GLN A 156 7.65 -18.55 7.97
N ASP A 157 6.65 -19.27 8.47
CA ASP A 157 5.25 -19.17 8.06
C ASP A 157 4.49 -18.27 9.05
#